data_AF-A0A6G0XYE3-F1
#
_entry.id   AF-A0A6G0XYE3-F1
#
_cell.length_a   1.000
_cell.length_b   1.000
_cell.length_c   1.000
_cell.angle_alpha   90.00
_cell.angle_beta   90.00
_cell.angle_gamma   90.00
#
_symmetry.space_group_name_H-M   'P 1'
#
loop_
_entity.id
_entity.type
_entity.pdbx_description
1 polymer ?
#
loop_
_entity_poly.entity_id
_entity_poly.type
_entity_poly.pdbx_seq_one_letter_code
_entity_poly.pdbx_strand_id
1 'polypeptide(L)'
;MATATAYQTPDSKKEEFRKYLEKSGVIDSLTKVLVGLYEESDKPPNAVDYIKKFIGAPTGVDVDALRTENEELKKKNAELTKVIEELNKRLTAEEEEEED
;
A
#
# COMPACT_ATOMS: atom_id res chain seq x y z
N MET A 1 8.82 24.92 45.23
CA MET A 1 7.87 24.00 44.56
C MET A 1 8.63 22.74 44.19
N ALA A 2 8.44 21.66 44.93
CA ALA A 2 9.07 20.38 44.62
C ALA A 2 8.33 19.74 43.44
N THR A 3 9.03 19.52 42.33
CA THR A 3 8.53 18.79 41.17
C THR A 3 8.32 17.34 41.58
N ALA A 4 7.05 16.92 41.64
CA ALA A 4 6.68 15.54 41.90
C ALA A 4 7.22 14.65 40.77
N THR A 5 8.27 13.89 41.06
CA THR A 5 8.75 12.83 40.18
C THR A 5 7.63 11.79 40.07
N ALA A 6 6.95 11.75 38.92
CA ALA A 6 5.92 10.76 38.65
C ALA A 6 6.55 9.36 38.79
N TYR A 7 6.14 8.62 39.83
CA TYR A 7 6.51 7.23 40.01
C TYR A 7 5.86 6.42 38.88
N GLN A 8 6.60 6.20 37.81
CA GLN A 8 6.22 5.29 36.73
C GLN A 8 6.19 3.86 37.29
N THR A 9 5.00 3.35 37.59
CA THR A 9 4.82 1.95 37.97
C THR A 9 5.19 1.04 36.79
N PRO A 10 5.57 -0.24 37.01
CA PRO A 10 5.83 -1.18 35.93
C PRO A 10 4.69 -1.28 34.92
N ASP A 11 3.45 -1.10 35.36
CA ASP A 11 2.25 -1.10 34.52
C ASP A 11 2.13 0.16 33.66
N SER A 12 2.48 1.34 34.19
CA SER A 12 2.52 2.59 33.43
C SER A 12 3.49 2.51 32.25
N LYS A 13 4.68 1.93 32.47
CA LYS A 13 5.69 1.77 31.40
C LYS A 13 5.24 0.79 30.32
N LYS A 14 4.55 -0.28 30.70
CA LYS A 14 3.98 -1.25 29.75
C LYS A 14 2.89 -0.61 28.89
N GLU A 15 2.03 0.20 29.50
CA GLU A 15 0.95 0.88 28.78
C GLU A 15 1.50 1.93 27.81
N GLU A 16 2.49 2.73 28.22
CA GLU A 16 3.17 3.68 27.32
C GLU A 16 3.82 2.97 26.13
N PHE A 17 4.49 1.84 26.38
CA PHE A 17 5.10 1.06 25.30
C PHE A 17 4.05 0.49 24.34
N ARG A 18 2.93 -0.01 24.85
CA ARG A 18 1.82 -0.47 24.01
C ARG A 18 1.25 0.67 23.15
N LYS A 19 1.00 1.84 23.74
CA LYS A 19 0.52 3.03 23.00
C LYS A 19 1.51 3.48 21.94
N TYR A 20 2.81 3.38 22.22
CA TYR A 20 3.85 3.66 21.24
C TYR A 20 3.79 2.71 20.04
N LEU A 21 3.65 1.40 20.27
CA LEU A 21 3.53 0.40 19.21
C LEU A 21 2.25 0.59 18.38
N GLU A 22 1.14 0.94 19.02
CA GLU A 22 -0.12 1.26 18.35
C GLU A 22 0.03 2.53 17.50
N LYS A 23 0.53 3.63 18.07
CA LYS A 23 0.70 4.92 17.38
C LYS A 23 1.71 4.85 16.22
N SER A 24 2.74 4.01 16.33
CA SER A 24 3.74 3.81 15.28
C SER A 24 3.27 2.85 14.17
N GLY A 25 2.08 2.24 14.29
CA GLY A 25 1.55 1.31 13.29
C GLY A 25 2.23 -0.07 13.29
N VAL A 26 3.05 -0.37 14.30
CA VAL A 26 3.73 -1.67 14.42
C VAL A 26 2.70 -2.78 14.65
N ILE A 27 1.71 -2.54 15.50
CA ILE A 27 0.64 -3.51 15.78
C ILE A 27 -0.16 -3.84 14.51
N ASP A 28 -0.54 -2.83 13.73
CA ASP A 28 -1.28 -3.02 12.49
C ASP A 28 -0.46 -3.78 11.45
N SER A 29 0.83 -3.45 11.34
CA SER A 29 1.76 -4.14 10.42
C SER A 29 1.93 -5.61 10.80
N LEU A 30 2.15 -5.92 12.08
CA LEU A 30 2.23 -7.30 12.57
C LEU A 30 0.91 -8.06 12.32
N THR A 31 -0.22 -7.40 12.54
CA THR A 31 -1.55 -8.00 12.31
C THR A 31 -1.74 -8.36 10.85
N LYS A 32 -1.41 -7.47 9.91
CA LYS A 32 -1.52 -7.74 8.46
C LYS A 32 -0.66 -8.93 8.02
N VAL A 33 0.58 -9.03 8.52
CA VAL A 33 1.48 -10.16 8.20
C VAL A 33 0.91 -11.48 8.73
N LEU A 34 0.36 -11.49 9.94
CA LEU A 34 -0.24 -12.69 10.53
C LEU A 34 -1.54 -13.11 9.82
N VAL A 35 -2.37 -12.16 9.40
CA VAL A 35 -3.57 -12.42 8.59
C VAL A 35 -3.18 -13.00 7.24
N GLY A 36 -2.20 -12.40 6.54
CA GLY A 36 -1.72 -12.93 5.26
C GLY A 36 -1.18 -14.35 5.36
N LEU A 37 -0.42 -14.66 6.43
CA LEU A 37 0.04 -16.02 6.70
C LEU A 37 -1.11 -17.00 7.01
N TYR A 38 -2.18 -16.51 7.63
CA TYR A 38 -3.37 -17.32 7.92
C TYR A 38 -4.18 -17.63 6.64
N GLU A 39 -4.29 -16.66 5.73
CA GLU A 39 -5.03 -16.76 4.47
C GLU A 39 -4.28 -17.54 3.37
N GLU A 40 -2.98 -17.78 3.55
CA GLU A 40 -2.14 -18.48 2.58
C GLU A 40 -2.59 -19.94 2.39
N SER A 41 -3.08 -20.25 1.19
CA SER A 41 -3.64 -21.56 0.82
C SER A 41 -2.64 -22.71 0.99
N ASP A 42 -1.35 -22.43 0.74
CA ASP A 42 -0.23 -23.34 0.95
C ASP A 42 0.70 -22.73 2.01
N LYS A 43 0.54 -23.17 3.27
CA LYS A 43 1.27 -22.59 4.38
C LYS A 43 2.76 -22.89 4.22
N PRO A 44 3.63 -21.87 4.29
CA PRO A 44 5.06 -22.08 4.15
C PRO A 44 5.56 -23.02 5.26
N PRO A 45 6.47 -23.95 4.95
CA PRO A 45 7.02 -24.87 5.94
C PRO A 45 7.77 -24.14 7.06
N ASN A 46 8.21 -22.90 6.82
CA ASN A 46 8.81 -22.04 7.82
C ASN A 46 8.09 -20.68 7.93
N ALA A 47 7.14 -20.60 8.87
CA ALA A 47 6.40 -19.37 9.18
C ALA A 47 7.32 -18.21 9.62
N VAL A 48 8.46 -18.50 10.25
CA VAL A 48 9.39 -17.45 10.71
C VAL A 48 10.02 -16.73 9.53
N ASP A 49 10.34 -17.45 8.46
CA ASP A 49 10.95 -16.86 7.26
C ASP A 49 9.93 -16.01 6.48
N TYR A 50 8.66 -16.43 6.46
CA TYR A 50 7.55 -15.62 5.95
C TYR A 50 7.48 -14.30 6.72
N ILE A 51 7.38 -14.36 8.04
CA ILE A 51 7.27 -13.16 8.90
C ILE A 51 8.48 -12.22 8.67
N LYS A 52 9.71 -12.75 8.61
CA LYS A 52 10.91 -11.94 8.34
C LYS A 52 10.85 -11.23 6.98
N LYS A 53 10.42 -11.94 5.94
CA LYS A 53 10.30 -11.39 4.58
C LYS A 53 9.28 -10.26 4.52
N PHE A 54 8.13 -10.43 5.15
CA PHE A 54 7.02 -9.48 5.06
C PHE A 54 7.12 -8.32 6.06
N ILE A 55 7.80 -8.48 7.20
CA ILE A 55 8.14 -7.37 8.12
C ILE A 55 9.35 -6.58 7.64
N GLY A 56 10.33 -7.24 7.01
CA GLY A 56 11.53 -6.60 6.47
C GLY A 56 11.34 -5.92 5.11
N ALA A 57 10.19 -6.16 4.46
CA ALA A 57 9.80 -5.39 3.29
C ALA A 57 9.53 -3.93 3.71
N PRO A 58 9.82 -2.93 2.85
CA PRO A 58 9.65 -1.51 3.21
C PRO A 58 8.23 -1.25 3.74
N THR A 59 8.12 -1.03 5.05
CA THR A 59 6.87 -0.66 5.71
C THR A 59 6.42 0.69 5.17
N GLY A 60 5.26 0.74 4.51
CA GLY A 60 4.71 1.96 3.91
C GLY A 60 4.25 1.81 2.46
N VAL A 61 4.55 0.68 1.82
CA VAL A 61 4.04 0.36 0.48
C VAL A 61 2.66 -0.26 0.63
N ASP A 62 1.62 0.55 0.49
CA ASP A 62 0.24 0.06 0.39
C ASP A 62 0.07 -0.61 -0.98
N VAL A 63 0.30 -1.93 -1.01
CA VAL A 63 0.24 -2.74 -2.23
C VAL A 63 -1.15 -2.69 -2.86
N ASP A 64 -2.20 -2.59 -2.06
CA ASP A 64 -3.58 -2.53 -2.57
C ASP A 64 -3.90 -1.15 -3.16
N ALA A 65 -3.45 -0.07 -2.52
CA ALA A 65 -3.53 1.27 -3.11
C ALA A 65 -2.74 1.36 -4.42
N LEU A 66 -1.51 0.82 -4.45
CA LEU A 66 -0.69 0.79 -5.66
C LEU A 66 -1.30 -0.07 -6.76
N ARG A 67 -1.94 -1.19 -6.42
CA ARG A 67 -2.64 -2.03 -7.40
C ARG A 67 -3.85 -1.29 -7.98
N THR A 68 -4.64 -0.64 -7.13
CA THR A 68 -5.80 0.18 -7.53
C THR A 68 -5.35 1.32 -8.46
N GLU A 69 -4.33 2.07 -8.06
CA GLU A 69 -3.77 3.15 -8.88
C GLU A 69 -3.23 2.63 -10.23
N ASN A 70 -2.60 1.47 -10.25
CA ASN A 70 -2.11 0.85 -11.48
C ASN A 70 -3.27 0.50 -12.44
N GLU A 71 -4.38 -0.03 -11.92
CA GLU A 71 -5.56 -0.36 -12.71
C GLU A 71 -6.23 0.90 -13.26
N GLU A 72 -6.38 1.96 -12.44
CA GLU A 72 -6.91 3.25 -12.88
C GLU A 72 -6.05 3.89 -13.96
N LEU A 73 -4.73 3.90 -13.78
CA LEU A 73 -3.78 4.43 -14.77
C LEU A 73 -3.86 3.64 -16.08
N LYS A 74 -3.95 2.31 -16.03
CA LYS A 74 -4.13 1.47 -17.23
C LYS A 74 -5.43 1.79 -17.96
N LYS A 75 -6.54 1.95 -17.24
CA LYS A 75 -7.83 2.33 -17.83
C LYS A 75 -7.74 3.69 -18.53
N LYS A 76 -7.18 4.69 -17.85
CA LYS A 76 -7.01 6.04 -18.40
C LYS A 76 -6.09 6.05 -19.62
N ASN A 77 -5.02 5.27 -19.59
CA ASN A 77 -4.12 5.13 -20.73
C ASN A 77 -4.86 4.53 -21.94
N ALA A 78 -5.62 3.45 -21.74
CA ALA A 78 -6.42 2.85 -22.81
C ALA A 78 -7.47 3.80 -23.40
N GLU A 79 -8.12 4.62 -22.57
CA GLU A 79 -9.07 5.65 -23.04
C GLU A 79 -8.35 6.74 -23.86
N LEU A 80 -7.22 7.25 -23.37
CA LEU A 80 -6.43 8.25 -24.08
C LEU A 80 -5.89 7.72 -25.41
N THR A 81 -5.41 6.47 -25.45
CA THR A 81 -4.96 5.84 -26.70
C THR A 81 -6.09 5.77 -27.73
N LYS A 82 -7.31 5.37 -27.32
CA LYS A 82 -8.47 5.36 -28.23
C LYS A 82 -8.81 6.74 -28.77
N VAL A 83 -8.79 7.77 -27.92
CA VAL A 83 -9.06 9.16 -28.36
C VAL A 83 -8.00 9.64 -29.34
N ILE A 84 -6.73 9.32 -29.10
CA ILE A 84 -5.64 9.66 -30.02
C ILE A 84 -5.83 8.95 -31.37
N GLU A 85 -6.17 7.66 -31.37
CA GLU A 85 -6.45 6.90 -32.59
C GLU A 85 -7.63 7.48 -33.38
N GLU A 86 -8.71 7.89 -32.69
CA GLU A 86 -9.89 8.48 -33.32
C GLU A 86 -9.61 9.87 -33.89
N LEU A 87 -8.89 10.71 -33.15
CA LEU A 87 -8.50 12.04 -33.62
C LEU A 87 -7.54 11.97 -34.80
N ASN A 88 -6.54 11.08 -34.76
CA ASN A 88 -5.63 10.90 -35.88
C ASN A 88 -6.37 10.44 -37.14
N LYS A 89 -7.34 9.52 -37.01
CA LYS A 89 -8.18 9.10 -38.15
C LYS A 89 -8.98 10.25 -38.75
N ARG A 90 -9.56 11.11 -37.90
CA ARG A 90 -10.31 12.29 -38.36
C ARG A 90 -9.41 13.31 -39.03
N LEU A 91 -8.23 13.55 -38.47
CA LEU A 91 -7.24 14.47 -39.04
C LEU A 91 -6.81 14.00 -40.43
N THR A 92 -6.47 12.72 -40.59
CA THR A 92 -6.13 12.17 -41.92
C THR A 92 -7.30 12.24 -42.90
N ALA A 93 -8.54 12.08 -42.44
CA ALA A 93 -9.71 12.18 -43.33
C ALA A 93 -9.98 13.64 -43.77
N GLU A 94 -9.79 14.63 -42.88
CA GLU A 94 -9.85 16.06 -43.24
C GLU A 94 -8.70 16.46 -44.17
N GLU A 95 -7.48 15.96 -43.94
CA GLU A 95 -6.33 16.20 -44.83
C GLU A 95 -6.56 15.61 -46.24
N GLU A 96 -7.17 14.42 -46.34
CA GLU A 96 -7.53 13.80 -47.62
C GLU A 96 -8.67 14.55 -48.35
N GLU A 97 -9.65 15.11 -47.64
CA GLU A 97 -10.73 15.92 -48.23
C GLU A 97 -10.27 17.32 -48.70
N GLU A 98 -9.21 17.90 -48.13
CA GLU A 98 -8.67 19.19 -48.57
C GLU A 98 -7.74 19.09 -49.81
N GLU A 99 -7.23 17.89 -50.13
CA GLU A 99 -6.34 17.66 -51.29
C GLU A 99 -7.07 17.29 -52.59
N ASP A 100 -8.37 16.93 -52.54
CA ASP A 100 -9.26 16.62 -53.69
C ASP A 100 -10.05 17.84 -54.23
#